data_AF-K2HAV3-F1
#
_entry.id   AF-K2HAV3-F1
#
_cell.length_a   1.000
_cell.length_b   1.000
_cell.length_c   1.000
_cell.angle_alpha   90.00
_cell.angle_beta   90.00
_cell.angle_gamma   90.00
#
_symmetry.space_group_name_H-M   'P 1'
#
loop_
_entity.id
_entity.type
_entity.pdbx_description
1 polymer ?
#
loop_
_entity_poly.entity_id
_entity_poly.type
_entity_poly.pdbx_seq_one_letter_code
_entity_poly.pdbx_strand_id
1 'polypeptide(L)' 'MSARLKNGLLSAMVFAVISMSFSYFVEGEIRWNNVIGLAIGGFVSWYFIIPRINKKRADKKKG' A
#
# COMPACT_ATOMS: atom_id res chain seq x y z
N MET A 1 -10.75 -9.33 12.57
CA MET A 1 -9.64 -8.63 11.87
C MET A 1 -9.59 -7.19 12.35
N SER A 2 -8.42 -6.62 12.66
CA SER A 2 -8.33 -5.20 13.06
C SER A 2 -8.48 -4.28 11.83
N ALA A 3 -9.05 -3.08 12.01
CA ALA A 3 -9.26 -2.13 10.91
C ALA A 3 -7.97 -1.77 10.16
N ARG A 4 -6.83 -1.77 10.86
CA ARG A 4 -5.50 -1.54 10.27
C ARG A 4 -5.10 -2.64 9.30
N LEU A 5 -5.36 -3.90 9.67
CA LEU A 5 -5.03 -5.06 8.85
C LEU A 5 -5.94 -5.14 7.63
N LYS A 6 -7.24 -4.83 7.81
CA LYS A 6 -8.19 -4.67 6.69
C LYS A 6 -7.75 -3.59 5.71
N ASN A 7 -7.38 -2.39 6.20
CA ASN A 7 -6.95 -1.29 5.35
C ASN A 7 -5.60 -1.58 4.67
N GLY A 8 -4.67 -2.23 5.36
CA GLY A 8 -3.42 -2.73 4.79
C GLY A 8 -3.67 -3.67 3.62
N LEU A 9 -4.51 -4.70 3.83
CA LEU A 9 -4.83 -5.68 2.80
C LEU A 9 -5.55 -5.05 1.60
N LEU A 10 -6.48 -4.12 1.84
CA LEU A 10 -7.17 -3.38 0.79
C LEU A 10 -6.17 -2.55 -0.04
N SER A 11 -5.22 -1.88 0.62
CA SER A 11 -4.19 -1.12 -0.09
C SER A 11 -3.31 -2.05 -0.95
N ALA A 12 -2.91 -3.21 -0.43
CA ALA A 12 -2.14 -4.20 -1.17
C ALA A 12 -2.86 -4.63 -2.45
N MET A 13 -4.15 -4.92 -2.36
CA MET A 13 -4.97 -5.27 -3.52
C MET A 13 -5.05 -4.13 -4.54
N VAL A 14 -5.27 -2.90 -4.09
CA VAL A 14 -5.32 -1.73 -4.99
C VAL A 14 -3.98 -1.54 -5.70
N PHE A 15 -2.86 -1.61 -4.98
CA PHE A 15 -1.52 -1.49 -5.58
C PHE A 15 -1.19 -2.65 -6.51
N ALA A 16 -1.63 -3.88 -6.20
CA ALA A 16 -1.48 -5.02 -7.09
C ALA A 16 -2.23 -4.82 -8.41
N VAL A 17 -3.50 -4.38 -8.35
CA VAL A 17 -4.31 -4.08 -9.54
C VAL A 17 -3.67 -2.98 -10.37
N ILE A 18 -3.25 -1.88 -9.74
CA ILE A 18 -2.56 -0.78 -10.42
C ILE A 18 -1.29 -1.29 -11.11
N SER A 19 -0.45 -2.04 -10.40
CA SER A 19 0.79 -2.57 -10.97
C SER A 19 0.53 -3.51 -12.13
N MET A 20 -0.50 -4.36 -12.03
CA MET A 20 -0.85 -5.31 -13.07
C MET A 20 -1.38 -4.58 -14.31
N SER A 21 -2.21 -3.55 -14.14
CA SER A 21 -2.65 -2.69 -15.24
C SER A 21 -1.47 -1.96 -15.88
N PHE A 22 -0.58 -1.35 -15.09
CA PHE A 22 0.59 -0.65 -15.62
C PHE A 22 1.53 -1.58 -16.39
N SER A 23 1.88 -2.74 -15.83
CA SER A 23 2.72 -3.71 -16.55
C SER A 23 2.05 -4.19 -17.83
N TYR A 24 0.74 -4.47 -17.81
CA TYR A 24 0.03 -4.88 -19.02
C TYR A 24 -0.02 -3.78 -20.10
N PHE A 25 -0.36 -2.54 -19.75
CA PHE A 25 -0.50 -1.45 -20.72
C PHE A 25 0.82 -0.83 -21.18
N VAL A 26 1.85 -0.82 -20.32
CA VAL A 26 3.13 -0.15 -20.61
C VAL A 26 4.17 -1.13 -21.12
N GLU A 27 4.31 -2.30 -20.47
CA GLU A 27 5.38 -3.26 -20.78
C GLU A 27 4.90 -4.37 -21.73
N GLY A 28 3.59 -4.52 -21.95
CA GLY A 28 2.99 -5.56 -22.79
C GLY A 28 2.96 -6.95 -22.14
N GLU A 29 3.59 -7.12 -20.98
CA GLU A 29 3.65 -8.36 -20.20
C GLU A 29 3.46 -8.07 -18.71
N ILE A 30 2.83 -9.00 -17.99
CA ILE A 30 2.65 -8.85 -16.55
C ILE A 30 3.94 -9.22 -15.84
N ARG A 31 4.69 -8.20 -15.38
CA ARG A 31 5.86 -8.40 -14.53
C ARG A 31 5.44 -8.67 -13.10
N TRP A 32 5.24 -9.94 -12.78
CA TRP A 32 4.85 -10.41 -11.45
C TRP A 32 5.75 -9.89 -10.32
N ASN A 33 7.04 -9.70 -10.58
CA ASN A 33 7.97 -9.12 -9.59
C ASN A 33 7.56 -7.69 -9.18
N ASN A 34 7.13 -6.86 -10.14
CA ASN A 34 6.65 -5.50 -9.86
C ASN A 34 5.32 -5.55 -9.10
N VAL A 35 4.41 -6.44 -9.50
CA VAL A 35 3.10 -6.60 -8.84
C VAL A 35 3.26 -7.00 -7.37
N ILE A 36 4.11 -7.98 -7.10
CA ILE A 36 4.40 -8.44 -5.73
C ILE A 36 5.08 -7.33 -4.93
N GLY A 37 6.07 -6.65 -5.52
CA GLY A 37 6.78 -5.53 -4.88
C GLY A 37 5.84 -4.38 -4.49
N LEU A 38 4.96 -3.96 -5.40
CA LEU A 38 3.98 -2.90 -5.16
C LEU A 38 2.89 -3.33 -4.17
N ALA A 39 2.41 -4.57 -4.23
CA ALA A 39 1.45 -5.09 -3.28
C ALA A 39 2.01 -5.10 -1.84
N ILE A 40 3.23 -5.62 -1.66
CA ILE A 40 3.91 -5.63 -0.35
C ILE A 40 4.20 -4.20 0.11
N GLY A 41 4.70 -3.34 -0.77
CA GLY A 41 4.98 -1.94 -0.47
C GLY A 41 3.74 -1.17 -0.04
N GLY A 42 2.62 -1.38 -0.74
CA GLY A 42 1.32 -0.82 -0.40
C GLY A 42 0.86 -1.25 1.00
N PHE A 43 0.90 -2.56 1.27
CA PHE A 43 0.55 -3.10 2.58
C PHE A 43 1.40 -2.52 3.71
N VAL A 44 2.73 -2.53 3.57
CA VAL A 44 3.66 -2.02 4.60
C VAL A 44 3.45 -0.53 4.84
N SER A 45 3.25 0.25 3.77
CA SER A 45 2.97 1.69 3.87
C SER A 45 1.70 1.96 4.67
N TRP A 46 0.61 1.29 4.34
CA TRP A 46 -0.67 1.53 5.01
C TRP A 46 -0.73 0.96 6.43
N TYR A 47 -0.03 -0.15 6.68
CA TYR A 47 -0.02 -0.82 7.98
C TYR A 47 0.93 -0.18 8.98
N PHE A 48 2.12 0.28 8.57
CA PHE A 48 3.14 0.84 9.47
C PHE A 48 3.34 2.35 9.32
N ILE A 49 3.43 2.86 8.09
CA ILE A 49 3.84 4.25 7.85
C ILE A 49 2.70 5.21 8.19
N ILE A 50 1.50 4.99 7.67
CA ILE A 50 0.34 5.86 7.91
C ILE A 50 -0.04 5.99 9.39
N PRO A 51 -0.18 4.90 10.18
CA PRO A 51 -0.47 5.05 11.60
C PRO A 51 0.64 5.78 12.36
N ARG A 52 1.91 5.61 11.96
CA ARG A 52 3.02 6.36 12.56
C ARG A 52 2.96 7.86 12.23
N ILE A 53 2.62 8.21 11.00
CA ILE A 53 2.41 9.61 10.58
C ILE A 53 1.21 10.22 11.33
N ASN A 54 0.10 9.51 11.42
CA ASN A 54 -1.10 9.97 12.13
C ASN A 54 -0.81 10.18 13.62
N LYS A 55 -0.04 9.29 14.26
CA LYS A 55 0.40 9.47 15.65
C LYS A 55 1.26 10.72 15.82
N LYS A 56 2.24 10.96 14.94
CA LYS A 56 3.07 12.18 14.97
C LYS A 56 2.28 13.46 14.72
N ARG A 57 1.30 13.43 13.82
CA ARG A 57 0.41 14.58 13.56
C ARG A 57 -0.49 14.90 14.75
N ALA A 58 -0.95 13.87 15.48
CA ALA A 58 -1.75 14.06 16.69
C ALA A 58 -0.93 14.69 17.83
N ASP A 59 0.33 14.29 18.01
CA ASP A 59 1.25 14.90 18.99
C ASP A 59 1.51 16.38 18.69
N LYS A 60 1.79 16.71 17.42
CA LYS A 60 2.02 18.11 16.99
C LYS A 60 0.80 19.02 17.15
N LYS A 61 -0.41 18.49 17.26
CA LYS A 61 -1.63 19.27 17.48
C LYS A 61 -1.94 19.51 18.97
N LYS A 62 -1.23 18.85 19.87
CA LYS A 62 -1.45 18.93 21.34
C LYS A 62 -0.40 19.78 22.08
N GLY A 63 0.69 20.16 21.41
CA GLY A 63 1.67 21.12 21.92
C GLY A 63 1.49 22.47 21.24
#